data_AF-A0A971WJY3-F1
#
_entry.id   AF-A0A971WJY3-F1
#
_cell.length_a   1.000
_cell.length_b   1.000
_cell.length_c   1.000
_cell.angle_alpha   90.00
_cell.angle_beta   90.00
_cell.angle_gamma   90.00
#
_symmetry.space_group_name_H-M   'P 1'
#
loop_
_entity.id
_entity.type
_entity.pdbx_description
1 polymer ?
#
loop_
_entity_poly.entity_id
_entity_poly.type
_entity_poly.pdbx_seq_one_letter_code
_entity_poly.pdbx_strand_id
1 'polypeptide(L)'
;MLSSLRIGFLSTYPPTPCGIATFTEDLVQAIPSSSFSPEIIAVSQDDETISYPEEVKFIIQKEKKEDYWQAAEYANKELEAVSIQHEYGIFGGEDGEMVVEFLDRLRKPAITTLHTVLSQPSPGQVAVLQKIIQRSEKVVVMNSLAIPILEDKYQAPSQKLVVIHHGAPSSYSYEKEGQKSALGLSDRIVLSTFGLISRGKGIEYVIQALPEVVHKFPQVVYLIIGATHPRVKAREGESYRNSLEQLVKELNLEEHVIFVNRYLSKEELVKYLVATDIYLTPYLNSQQIVSGTLAYAMRFGKVIISTPYLYAQELIGKDRGILVKFADSQSIKDALLRVLENSAYFRQIEKNAQKFGAKLKWTEVGRDYARLFEEIINQKTVSFSERNQPDFSSKSLLVED
;
A
#
# COMPACT_ATOMS: atom_id res chain seq x y z
N MET A 1 -0.86 27.69 22.75
CA MET A 1 -0.72 26.45 21.95
C MET A 1 -1.36 26.72 20.61
N LEU A 2 -0.61 26.63 19.51
CA LEU A 2 -1.23 26.61 18.18
C LEU A 2 -2.15 25.38 18.13
N SER A 3 -3.41 25.56 17.72
CA SER A 3 -4.34 24.45 17.54
C SER A 3 -3.80 23.49 16.47
N SER A 4 -3.89 22.18 16.70
CA SER A 4 -3.53 21.19 15.69
C SER A 4 -4.38 21.35 14.43
N LEU A 5 -3.75 21.17 13.26
CA LEU A 5 -4.42 21.30 11.96
C LEU A 5 -5.33 20.09 11.72
N ARG A 6 -6.61 20.34 11.46
CA ARG A 6 -7.59 19.27 11.20
C ARG A 6 -7.46 18.76 9.77
N ILE A 7 -7.17 17.46 9.60
CA ILE A 7 -6.98 16.83 8.28
C ILE A 7 -8.02 15.73 8.10
N GLY A 8 -8.82 15.81 7.05
CA GLY A 8 -9.79 14.76 6.72
C GLY A 8 -9.16 13.63 5.93
N PHE A 9 -9.49 12.38 6.24
CA PHE A 9 -9.11 11.20 5.48
C PHE A 9 -10.35 10.61 4.81
N LEU A 10 -10.45 10.77 3.48
CA LEU A 10 -11.53 10.19 2.67
C LEU A 10 -11.10 8.82 2.14
N SER A 11 -11.68 7.76 2.68
CA SER A 11 -11.28 6.37 2.40
C SER A 11 -12.29 5.36 2.92
N THR A 12 -12.06 4.06 2.64
CA THR A 12 -12.58 3.01 3.54
C THR A 12 -11.84 3.05 4.88
N TYR A 13 -12.47 2.58 5.96
CA TYR A 13 -11.88 2.61 7.30
C TYR A 13 -12.32 1.38 8.12
N PRO A 14 -11.54 0.92 9.12
CA PRO A 14 -12.00 -0.11 10.03
C PRO A 14 -13.36 0.26 10.65
N PRO A 15 -14.29 -0.70 10.79
CA PRO A 15 -14.09 -2.15 10.74
C PRO A 15 -14.18 -2.80 9.34
N THR A 16 -14.25 -2.04 8.24
CA THR A 16 -14.27 -2.63 6.89
C THR A 16 -13.02 -3.50 6.65
N PRO A 17 -13.17 -4.80 6.30
CA PRO A 17 -12.04 -5.72 6.12
C PRO A 17 -11.35 -5.51 4.77
N CYS A 18 -10.64 -4.39 4.63
CA CYS A 18 -9.98 -3.96 3.40
C CYS A 18 -8.54 -3.50 3.68
N GLY A 19 -7.61 -3.80 2.76
CA GLY A 19 -6.22 -3.35 2.89
C GLY A 19 -6.06 -1.82 2.91
N ILE A 20 -6.96 -1.10 2.24
CA ILE A 20 -6.94 0.38 2.22
C ILE A 20 -7.50 0.97 3.52
N ALA A 21 -8.46 0.28 4.15
CA ALA A 21 -8.92 0.64 5.50
C ALA A 21 -7.76 0.54 6.50
N THR A 22 -7.02 -0.57 6.51
CA THR A 22 -5.82 -0.73 7.35
C THR A 22 -4.72 0.28 7.00
N PHE A 23 -4.50 0.56 5.71
CA PHE A 23 -3.55 1.61 5.29
C PHE A 23 -3.92 2.98 5.87
N THR A 24 -5.21 3.32 5.83
CA THR A 24 -5.71 4.62 6.30
C THR A 24 -5.54 4.74 7.81
N GLU A 25 -5.94 3.72 8.57
CA GLU A 25 -5.73 3.64 10.02
C GLU A 25 -4.25 3.78 10.39
N ASP A 26 -3.38 3.02 9.73
CA ASP A 26 -1.95 3.07 10.01
C ASP A 26 -1.33 4.44 9.68
N LEU A 27 -1.76 5.08 8.59
CA LEU A 27 -1.30 6.43 8.23
C LEU A 27 -1.79 7.47 9.24
N VAL A 28 -3.05 7.41 9.65
CA VAL A 28 -3.67 8.29 10.64
C VAL A 28 -2.91 8.22 11.98
N GLN A 29 -2.61 7.01 12.43
CA GLN A 29 -1.82 6.78 13.66
C GLN A 29 -0.36 7.23 13.54
N ALA A 30 0.17 7.28 12.32
CA ALA A 30 1.57 7.64 12.07
C ALA A 30 1.85 9.14 12.00
N ILE A 31 0.82 9.95 11.77
CA ILE A 31 0.98 11.40 11.65
C ILE A 31 1.18 12.02 13.04
N PRO A 32 2.09 13.02 13.21
CA PRO A 32 2.35 13.62 14.52
C PRO A 32 1.13 14.34 15.10
N SER A 33 0.54 13.77 16.16
CA SER A 33 -0.64 14.33 16.84
C SER A 33 -0.41 15.70 17.50
N SER A 34 0.85 16.08 17.72
CA SER A 34 1.22 17.43 18.20
C SER A 34 0.91 18.53 17.18
N SER A 35 0.85 18.19 15.89
CA SER A 35 0.69 19.15 14.80
C SER A 35 -0.63 18.96 14.03
N PHE A 36 -1.17 17.74 14.02
CA PHE A 36 -2.35 17.39 13.23
C PHE A 36 -3.40 16.67 14.07
N SER A 37 -4.67 16.93 13.75
CA SER A 37 -5.83 16.21 14.29
C SER A 37 -6.52 15.51 13.12
N PRO A 38 -6.27 14.21 12.88
CA PRO A 38 -6.91 13.47 11.81
C PRO A 38 -8.40 13.24 12.12
N GLU A 39 -9.24 13.36 11.10
CA GLU A 39 -10.67 13.02 11.14
C GLU A 39 -11.01 12.17 9.93
N ILE A 40 -11.91 11.19 10.08
CA ILE A 40 -12.20 10.24 9.00
C ILE A 40 -13.55 10.58 8.34
N ILE A 41 -13.54 10.57 7.00
CA ILE A 41 -14.71 10.56 6.13
C ILE A 41 -14.77 9.16 5.51
N ALA A 42 -15.54 8.26 6.12
CA ALA A 42 -15.56 6.86 5.77
C ALA A 42 -16.51 6.57 4.60
N VAL A 43 -16.06 5.85 3.58
CA VAL A 43 -16.90 5.36 2.47
C VAL A 43 -17.36 3.94 2.78
N SER A 44 -18.64 3.77 3.12
CA SER A 44 -19.24 2.48 3.44
C SER A 44 -19.31 1.59 2.20
N GLN A 45 -18.84 0.35 2.34
CA GLN A 45 -18.83 -0.64 1.26
C GLN A 45 -20.09 -1.51 1.22
N ASP A 46 -20.80 -1.58 2.34
CA ASP A 46 -21.97 -2.40 2.57
C ASP A 46 -23.18 -1.50 2.86
N ASP A 47 -24.38 -2.00 2.56
CA ASP A 47 -25.66 -1.36 2.87
C ASP A 47 -26.07 -1.54 4.34
N GLU A 48 -25.33 -2.36 5.09
CA GLU A 48 -25.55 -2.58 6.52
C GLU A 48 -25.03 -1.40 7.36
N THR A 49 -25.70 -1.14 8.48
CA THR A 49 -25.31 -0.09 9.42
C THR A 49 -24.04 -0.49 10.17
N ILE A 50 -22.88 -0.18 9.61
CA ILE A 50 -21.59 -0.37 10.27
C ILE A 50 -21.44 0.64 11.41
N SER A 51 -21.11 0.16 12.60
CA SER A 51 -20.69 1.03 13.71
C SER A 51 -19.22 1.39 13.55
N TYR A 52 -18.95 2.67 13.33
CA TYR A 52 -17.60 3.22 13.19
C TYR A 52 -17.10 3.84 14.50
N PRO A 53 -15.77 3.91 14.72
CA PRO A 53 -15.19 4.58 15.89
C PRO A 53 -15.41 6.11 15.86
N GLU A 54 -15.25 6.77 17.01
CA GLU A 54 -15.56 8.21 17.19
C GLU A 54 -14.75 9.16 16.30
N GLU A 55 -13.58 8.72 15.82
CA GLU A 55 -12.75 9.46 14.86
C GLU A 55 -13.38 9.56 13.46
N VAL A 56 -14.38 8.73 13.15
CA VAL A 56 -15.22 8.85 11.95
C VAL A 56 -16.26 9.91 12.18
N LYS A 57 -16.11 11.05 11.48
CA LYS A 57 -16.98 12.22 11.61
C LYS A 57 -18.05 12.31 10.54
N PHE A 58 -17.84 11.61 9.42
CA PHE A 58 -18.79 11.58 8.32
C PHE A 58 -18.76 10.20 7.65
N ILE A 59 -19.92 9.70 7.25
CA ILE A 59 -20.07 8.42 6.54
C ILE A 59 -20.73 8.70 5.19
N ILE A 60 -20.12 8.21 4.13
CA ILE A 60 -20.64 8.25 2.76
C ILE A 60 -21.16 6.86 2.42
N GLN A 61 -22.44 6.74 2.05
CA GLN A 61 -22.91 5.56 1.34
C GLN A 61 -22.40 5.63 -0.10
N LYS A 62 -21.59 4.67 -0.54
CA LYS A 62 -20.78 4.82 -1.76
C LYS A 62 -21.62 5.14 -3.01
N GLU A 63 -22.85 4.62 -3.12
CA GLU A 63 -23.73 4.85 -4.28
C GLU A 63 -24.65 6.08 -4.13
N LYS A 64 -24.57 6.80 -3.01
CA LYS A 64 -25.44 7.94 -2.73
C LYS A 64 -24.73 9.26 -2.96
N LYS A 65 -25.03 9.89 -4.09
CA LYS A 65 -24.42 11.14 -4.56
C LYS A 65 -24.47 12.27 -3.52
N GLU A 66 -25.61 12.44 -2.84
CA GLU A 66 -25.82 13.52 -1.88
C GLU A 66 -24.85 13.44 -0.69
N ASP A 67 -24.44 12.24 -0.30
CA ASP A 67 -23.51 12.05 0.81
C ASP A 67 -22.12 12.61 0.47
N TYR A 68 -21.67 12.49 -0.79
CA TYR A 68 -20.41 13.11 -1.26
C TYR A 68 -20.47 14.63 -1.19
N TRP A 69 -21.62 15.22 -1.55
CA TRP A 69 -21.81 16.66 -1.48
C TRP A 69 -21.78 17.16 -0.03
N GLN A 70 -22.49 16.47 0.87
CA GLN A 70 -22.51 16.81 2.29
C GLN A 70 -21.14 16.62 2.95
N ALA A 71 -20.40 15.57 2.56
CA ALA A 71 -19.03 15.37 3.01
C ALA A 71 -18.10 16.51 2.56
N ALA A 72 -18.26 17.02 1.34
CA ALA A 72 -17.48 18.16 0.86
C ALA A 72 -17.81 19.44 1.64
N GLU A 73 -19.08 19.68 1.98
CA GLU A 73 -19.48 20.81 2.83
C GLU A 73 -18.93 20.69 4.25
N TYR A 74 -18.99 19.49 4.84
CA TYR A 74 -18.32 19.20 6.10
C TYR A 74 -16.83 19.54 6.04
N ALA A 75 -16.12 19.02 5.03
CA ALA A 75 -14.70 19.24 4.86
C ALA A 75 -14.36 20.73 4.69
N ASN A 76 -15.17 21.45 3.90
CA ASN A 76 -15.01 22.88 3.68
C ASN A 76 -15.13 23.72 4.96
N LYS A 77 -15.97 23.28 5.89
CA LYS A 77 -16.24 23.98 7.15
C LYS A 77 -15.22 23.63 8.24
N GLU A 78 -14.90 22.34 8.39
CA GLU A 78 -14.18 21.83 9.55
C GLU A 78 -12.69 21.56 9.31
N LEU A 79 -12.27 21.34 8.06
CA LEU A 79 -10.91 20.82 7.79
C LEU A 79 -9.99 21.86 7.16
N GLU A 80 -8.68 21.65 7.29
CA GLU A 80 -7.64 22.45 6.63
C GLU A 80 -7.16 21.82 5.32
N ALA A 81 -7.19 20.49 5.21
CA ALA A 81 -6.90 19.74 4.00
C ALA A 81 -7.60 18.37 4.02
N VAL A 82 -7.65 17.70 2.87
CA VAL A 82 -8.17 16.33 2.74
C VAL A 82 -7.13 15.42 2.11
N SER A 83 -6.92 14.25 2.73
CA SER A 83 -6.15 13.12 2.22
C SER A 83 -7.10 12.06 1.67
N ILE A 84 -7.06 11.80 0.37
CA ILE A 84 -7.95 10.87 -0.32
C ILE A 84 -7.19 9.60 -0.64
N GLN A 85 -7.71 8.45 -0.22
CA GLN A 85 -7.17 7.15 -0.60
C GLN A 85 -7.97 6.61 -1.78
N HIS A 86 -7.36 6.61 -2.96
CA HIS A 86 -8.05 6.24 -4.19
C HIS A 86 -7.74 4.81 -4.63
N GLU A 87 -8.82 4.06 -4.83
CA GLU A 87 -8.90 2.83 -5.59
C GLU A 87 -10.29 2.78 -6.24
N TYR A 88 -10.39 2.26 -7.47
CA TYR A 88 -11.59 2.37 -8.29
C TYR A 88 -12.83 1.75 -7.64
N GLY A 89 -12.68 0.72 -6.81
CA GLY A 89 -13.77 0.04 -6.12
C GLY A 89 -14.18 0.64 -4.78
N ILE A 90 -13.51 1.70 -4.29
CA ILE A 90 -13.90 2.37 -3.03
C ILE A 90 -15.15 3.20 -3.23
N PHE A 91 -15.17 4.00 -4.30
CA PHE A 91 -16.22 4.98 -4.57
C PHE A 91 -17.28 4.37 -5.49
N GLY A 92 -18.51 4.87 -5.38
CA GLY A 92 -19.62 4.40 -6.23
C GLY A 92 -19.55 4.95 -7.64
N GLY A 93 -20.52 4.52 -8.46
CA GLY A 93 -20.56 4.83 -9.89
C GLY A 93 -19.57 4.01 -10.73
N GLU A 94 -19.65 4.18 -12.05
CA GLU A 94 -18.73 3.50 -12.97
C GLU A 94 -17.31 4.04 -12.78
N ASP A 95 -16.32 3.14 -12.67
CA ASP A 95 -14.91 3.48 -12.41
C ASP A 95 -14.70 4.39 -11.18
N GLY A 96 -15.59 4.34 -10.18
CA GLY A 96 -15.48 5.13 -8.95
C GLY A 96 -15.69 6.63 -9.13
N GLU A 97 -16.39 7.04 -10.19
CA GLU A 97 -16.56 8.45 -10.56
C GLU A 97 -17.19 9.33 -9.48
N MET A 98 -17.92 8.77 -8.50
CA MET A 98 -18.56 9.56 -7.44
C MET A 98 -17.57 10.35 -6.57
N VAL A 99 -16.29 9.95 -6.50
CA VAL A 99 -15.26 10.77 -5.83
C VAL A 99 -15.11 12.16 -6.46
N VAL A 100 -15.40 12.29 -7.75
CA VAL A 100 -15.38 13.56 -8.47
C VAL A 100 -16.46 14.50 -7.94
N GLU A 101 -17.62 13.98 -7.52
CA GLU A 101 -18.70 14.80 -6.96
C GLU A 101 -18.33 15.48 -5.65
N PHE A 102 -17.50 14.82 -4.85
CA PHE A 102 -16.86 15.40 -3.66
C PHE A 102 -15.79 16.43 -4.07
N LEU A 103 -14.86 16.05 -4.96
CA LEU A 103 -13.74 16.90 -5.38
C LEU A 103 -14.16 18.19 -6.09
N ASP A 104 -15.22 18.16 -6.91
CA ASP A 104 -15.73 19.36 -7.60
C ASP A 104 -16.34 20.38 -6.63
N ARG A 105 -16.72 19.97 -5.41
CA ARG A 105 -17.28 20.85 -4.36
C ARG A 105 -16.27 21.16 -3.25
N LEU A 106 -15.14 20.46 -3.22
CA LEU A 106 -14.12 20.68 -2.22
C LEU A 106 -13.35 21.98 -2.51
N ARG A 107 -13.40 22.91 -1.55
CA ARG A 107 -12.66 24.18 -1.56
C ARG A 107 -11.36 24.10 -0.78
N LYS A 108 -11.16 23.06 0.04
CA LYS A 108 -9.91 22.78 0.77
C LYS A 108 -8.89 22.04 -0.11
N PRO A 109 -7.57 22.23 0.12
CA PRO A 109 -6.56 21.53 -0.67
C PRO A 109 -6.65 20.02 -0.44
N ALA A 110 -6.49 19.24 -1.51
CA ALA A 110 -6.56 17.79 -1.48
C ALA A 110 -5.25 17.15 -1.91
N ILE A 111 -4.87 16.08 -1.21
CA ILE A 111 -3.82 15.15 -1.63
C ILE A 111 -4.52 13.83 -1.94
N THR A 112 -4.27 13.26 -3.11
CA THR A 112 -4.81 11.93 -3.44
C THR A 112 -3.70 10.91 -3.56
N THR A 113 -3.78 9.85 -2.77
CA THR A 113 -2.89 8.70 -2.83
C THR A 113 -3.49 7.63 -3.73
N LEU A 114 -2.78 7.25 -4.79
CA LEU A 114 -3.22 6.23 -5.73
C LEU A 114 -2.74 4.84 -5.30
N HIS A 115 -3.68 3.97 -4.94
CA HIS A 115 -3.41 2.55 -4.64
C HIS A 115 -3.36 1.68 -5.89
N THR A 116 -3.94 2.17 -6.99
CA THR A 116 -3.93 1.53 -8.31
C THR A 116 -3.60 2.56 -9.38
N VAL A 117 -2.65 2.22 -10.26
CA VAL A 117 -2.33 2.98 -11.49
C VAL A 117 -2.29 1.96 -12.62
N LEU A 118 -3.18 2.11 -13.60
CA LEU A 118 -3.34 1.14 -14.69
C LEU A 118 -2.51 1.58 -15.89
N SER A 119 -1.74 0.65 -16.46
CA SER A 119 -0.99 0.95 -17.70
C SER A 119 -1.85 0.83 -18.96
N GLN A 120 -2.98 0.13 -18.85
CA GLN A 120 -3.99 -0.07 -19.90
C GLN A 120 -5.39 0.27 -19.36
N PRO A 121 -5.65 1.55 -19.01
CA PRO A 121 -6.95 1.96 -18.49
C PRO A 121 -8.04 1.98 -19.57
N SER A 122 -9.29 1.82 -19.14
CA SER A 122 -10.46 2.18 -19.95
C SER A 122 -10.53 3.71 -20.17
N PRO A 123 -11.26 4.20 -21.18
CA PRO A 123 -11.50 5.64 -21.33
C PRO A 123 -12.18 6.28 -20.10
N GLY A 124 -13.08 5.56 -19.44
CA GLY A 124 -13.73 6.01 -18.19
C GLY A 124 -12.71 6.19 -17.06
N GLN A 125 -11.85 5.20 -16.85
CA GLN A 125 -10.77 5.25 -15.87
C GLN A 125 -9.79 6.40 -16.12
N VAL A 126 -9.46 6.67 -17.39
CA VAL A 126 -8.66 7.86 -17.76
C VAL A 126 -9.38 9.14 -17.36
N ALA A 127 -10.66 9.29 -17.73
CA ALA A 127 -11.42 10.49 -17.45
C ALA A 127 -11.58 10.77 -15.94
N VAL A 128 -11.90 9.73 -15.15
CA VAL A 128 -12.03 9.85 -13.69
C VAL A 128 -10.69 10.26 -13.07
N LEU A 129 -9.62 9.53 -13.38
CA LEU A 129 -8.32 9.81 -12.77
C LEU A 129 -7.74 11.17 -13.20
N GLN A 130 -7.98 11.61 -14.44
CA GLN A 130 -7.63 12.96 -14.88
C GLN A 130 -8.32 14.05 -14.07
N LYS A 131 -9.62 13.91 -13.79
CA LYS A 131 -10.34 14.86 -12.92
C LYS A 131 -9.78 14.87 -11.50
N ILE A 132 -9.46 13.69 -10.95
CA ILE A 132 -8.81 13.59 -9.64
C ILE A 132 -7.47 14.34 -9.65
N ILE A 133 -6.58 14.06 -10.61
CA ILE A 133 -5.29 14.74 -10.75
C ILE A 133 -5.46 16.26 -10.90
N GLN A 134 -6.47 16.70 -11.67
CA GLN A 134 -6.76 18.12 -11.86
C GLN A 134 -7.16 18.80 -10.55
N ARG A 135 -8.00 18.15 -9.73
CA ARG A 135 -8.56 18.69 -8.48
C ARG A 135 -7.65 18.54 -7.26
N SER A 136 -6.71 17.60 -7.27
CA SER A 136 -5.71 17.46 -6.21
C SER A 136 -4.58 18.48 -6.35
N GLU A 137 -4.11 19.03 -5.23
CA GLU A 137 -2.87 19.83 -5.19
C GLU A 137 -1.66 18.95 -5.45
N LYS A 138 -1.65 17.75 -4.84
CA LYS A 138 -0.61 16.74 -5.00
C LYS A 138 -1.23 15.36 -5.16
N VAL A 139 -0.58 14.52 -5.96
CA VAL A 139 -0.94 13.12 -6.17
C VAL A 139 0.22 12.26 -5.72
N VAL A 140 -0.04 11.42 -4.72
CA VAL A 140 0.95 10.53 -4.13
C VAL A 140 0.88 9.17 -4.81
N VAL A 141 2.03 8.70 -5.26
CA VAL A 141 2.24 7.30 -5.67
C VAL A 141 3.24 6.63 -4.75
N MET A 142 3.09 5.33 -4.56
CA MET A 142 3.97 4.55 -3.66
C MET A 142 5.20 3.95 -4.37
N ASN A 143 5.34 4.23 -5.67
CA ASN A 143 6.30 3.67 -6.60
C ASN A 143 6.63 4.70 -7.68
N SER A 144 7.91 5.03 -7.87
CA SER A 144 8.34 5.98 -8.90
C SER A 144 8.09 5.47 -10.33
N LEU A 145 8.00 4.15 -10.54
CA LEU A 145 7.60 3.57 -11.85
C LEU A 145 6.15 3.89 -12.23
N ALA A 146 5.33 4.41 -11.32
CA ALA A 146 4.00 4.91 -11.63
C ALA A 146 4.04 6.27 -12.36
N ILE A 147 5.09 7.06 -12.15
CA ILE A 147 5.18 8.44 -12.69
C ILE A 147 5.09 8.45 -14.22
N PRO A 148 5.90 7.66 -14.97
CA PRO A 148 5.81 7.67 -16.43
C PRO A 148 4.44 7.21 -16.94
N ILE A 149 3.75 6.32 -16.22
CA ILE A 149 2.39 5.88 -16.58
C ILE A 149 1.39 7.03 -16.40
N LEU A 150 1.50 7.77 -15.30
CA LEU A 150 0.65 8.93 -15.01
C LEU A 150 0.88 10.07 -16.01
N GLU A 151 2.12 10.32 -16.40
CA GLU A 151 2.46 11.33 -17.40
C GLU A 151 1.95 10.93 -18.79
N ASP A 152 2.20 9.70 -19.24
CA ASP A 152 1.84 9.22 -20.59
C ASP A 152 0.34 8.96 -20.75
N LYS A 153 -0.27 8.21 -19.84
CA LYS A 153 -1.67 7.76 -19.97
C LYS A 153 -2.70 8.73 -19.43
N TYR A 154 -2.31 9.51 -18.42
CA TYR A 154 -3.23 10.39 -17.70
C TYR A 154 -2.85 11.87 -17.84
N GLN A 155 -1.75 12.21 -18.53
CA GLN A 155 -1.30 13.60 -18.72
C GLN A 155 -1.09 14.34 -17.39
N ALA A 156 -0.64 13.61 -16.37
CA ALA A 156 -0.43 14.17 -15.04
C ALA A 156 0.74 15.16 -15.05
N PRO A 157 0.59 16.40 -14.55
CA PRO A 157 1.71 17.34 -14.46
C PRO A 157 2.74 16.86 -13.43
N SER A 158 4.02 16.78 -13.81
CA SER A 158 5.09 16.25 -12.95
C SER A 158 5.20 16.96 -11.60
N GLN A 159 4.92 18.27 -11.53
CA GLN A 159 4.96 19.06 -10.29
C GLN A 159 3.88 18.68 -9.25
N LYS A 160 2.83 17.98 -9.68
CA LYS A 160 1.80 17.42 -8.79
C LYS A 160 2.18 16.05 -8.25
N LEU A 161 3.06 15.32 -8.92
CA LEU A 161 3.40 13.94 -8.58
C LEU A 161 4.43 13.90 -7.45
N VAL A 162 4.14 13.13 -6.41
CA VAL A 162 5.03 12.93 -5.26
C VAL A 162 5.13 11.44 -4.98
N VAL A 163 6.34 10.96 -4.69
CA VAL A 163 6.56 9.58 -4.26
C VAL A 163 6.64 9.54 -2.73
N ILE A 164 5.67 8.87 -2.11
CA ILE A 164 5.74 8.49 -0.69
C ILE A 164 5.47 6.99 -0.62
N HIS A 165 6.45 6.21 -0.20
CA HIS A 165 6.33 4.75 -0.16
C HIS A 165 5.25 4.28 0.83
N HIS A 166 4.79 3.05 0.61
CA HIS A 166 3.90 2.38 1.54
C HIS A 166 4.59 2.19 2.90
N GLY A 167 3.88 2.51 3.98
CA GLY A 167 4.38 2.33 5.33
C GLY A 167 4.26 0.89 5.83
N ALA A 168 5.05 0.57 6.84
CA ALA A 168 5.08 -0.75 7.43
C ALA A 168 5.35 -0.66 8.93
N PRO A 169 4.94 -1.67 9.71
CA PRO A 169 4.98 -1.61 11.16
C PRO A 169 6.39 -1.36 11.68
N SER A 170 6.48 -0.62 12.77
CA SER A 170 7.73 -0.55 13.51
C SER A 170 8.04 -1.92 14.11
N SER A 171 9.32 -2.32 14.05
CA SER A 171 9.77 -3.52 14.73
C SER A 171 9.63 -3.27 16.23
N TYR A 172 8.72 -3.98 16.88
CA TYR A 172 8.92 -4.30 18.28
C TYR A 172 10.10 -5.26 18.36
N SER A 173 10.75 -5.31 19.51
CA SER A 173 12.01 -5.98 19.84
C SER A 173 11.95 -7.51 19.68
N TYR A 174 11.60 -8.01 18.51
CA TYR A 174 11.48 -9.44 18.27
C TYR A 174 12.81 -10.00 17.78
N GLU A 175 13.48 -10.71 18.67
CA GLU A 175 14.62 -11.54 18.31
C GLU A 175 14.14 -12.69 17.41
N LYS A 176 14.80 -12.85 16.27
CA LYS A 176 14.45 -13.83 15.24
C LYS A 176 14.35 -15.26 15.80
N GLU A 177 15.35 -15.67 16.57
CA GLU A 177 15.40 -17.02 17.16
C GLU A 177 14.26 -17.24 18.17
N GLY A 178 13.92 -16.22 18.97
CA GLY A 178 12.78 -16.29 19.87
C GLY A 178 11.45 -16.49 19.13
N GLN A 179 11.25 -15.82 17.99
CA GLN A 179 10.03 -16.02 17.18
C GLN A 179 10.02 -17.37 16.46
N LYS A 180 11.16 -17.84 15.96
CA LYS A 180 11.27 -19.19 15.40
C LYS A 180 10.91 -20.25 16.44
N SER A 181 11.45 -20.15 17.65
CA SER A 181 11.13 -21.08 18.74
C SER A 181 9.65 -21.05 19.10
N ALA A 182 9.04 -19.86 19.22
CA ALA A 182 7.61 -19.73 19.54
C ALA A 182 6.69 -20.32 18.47
N LEU A 183 7.15 -20.41 17.22
CA LEU A 183 6.40 -20.98 16.10
C LEU A 183 6.76 -22.46 15.82
N GLY A 184 7.65 -23.08 16.60
CA GLY A 184 8.13 -24.44 16.34
C GLY A 184 9.01 -24.56 15.10
N LEU A 185 9.67 -23.46 14.70
CA LEU A 185 10.53 -23.35 13.52
C LEU A 185 12.01 -23.25 13.89
N SER A 186 12.38 -23.66 15.10
CA SER A 186 13.78 -23.75 15.53
C SER A 186 14.59 -24.57 14.54
N ASP A 187 15.82 -24.13 14.24
CA ASP A 187 16.75 -24.76 13.31
C ASP A 187 16.27 -24.84 11.84
N ARG A 188 15.08 -24.32 11.52
CA ARG A 188 14.56 -24.27 10.14
C ARG A 188 15.07 -23.04 9.40
N ILE A 189 15.26 -23.19 8.09
CA ILE A 189 15.36 -22.07 7.16
C ILE A 189 13.95 -21.78 6.65
N VAL A 190 13.39 -20.63 7.03
CA VAL A 190 12.00 -20.28 6.82
C VAL A 190 11.86 -19.43 5.56
N LEU A 191 11.26 -20.02 4.53
CA LEU A 191 10.73 -19.32 3.38
C LEU A 191 9.29 -18.93 3.68
N SER A 192 8.82 -17.75 3.27
CA SER A 192 7.40 -17.44 3.41
C SER A 192 6.82 -16.59 2.29
N THR A 193 5.54 -16.81 2.04
CA THR A 193 4.66 -15.89 1.34
C THR A 193 3.49 -15.61 2.26
N PHE A 194 3.04 -14.37 2.35
CA PHE A 194 1.81 -14.05 3.10
C PHE A 194 0.89 -13.10 2.36
N GLY A 195 -0.38 -13.13 2.77
CA GLY A 195 -1.47 -12.30 2.24
C GLY A 195 -2.65 -13.14 1.78
N LEU A 196 -3.62 -12.49 1.14
CA LEU A 196 -4.78 -13.19 0.60
C LEU A 196 -4.37 -14.10 -0.56
N ILE A 197 -4.74 -15.37 -0.46
CA ILE A 197 -4.38 -16.41 -1.45
C ILE A 197 -5.30 -16.33 -2.66
N SER A 198 -4.70 -16.32 -3.85
CA SER A 198 -5.36 -16.33 -5.15
C SER A 198 -4.38 -16.75 -6.24
N ARG A 199 -4.88 -17.21 -7.40
CA ARG A 199 -4.07 -17.71 -8.53
C ARG A 199 -2.99 -16.74 -8.98
N GLY A 200 -3.29 -15.44 -8.97
CA GLY A 200 -2.33 -14.38 -9.34
C GLY A 200 -1.10 -14.29 -8.43
N LYS A 201 -1.09 -14.99 -7.29
CA LYS A 201 0.07 -15.05 -6.37
C LYS A 201 1.17 -15.99 -6.85
N GLY A 202 0.89 -16.92 -7.77
CA GLY A 202 1.90 -17.80 -8.40
C GLY A 202 2.61 -18.75 -7.42
N ILE A 203 1.95 -19.17 -6.34
CA ILE A 203 2.54 -19.97 -5.26
C ILE A 203 2.97 -21.36 -5.75
N GLU A 204 2.27 -21.92 -6.74
CA GLU A 204 2.58 -23.19 -7.38
C GLU A 204 4.01 -23.26 -7.92
N TYR A 205 4.53 -22.14 -8.45
CA TYR A 205 5.88 -22.09 -9.01
C TYR A 205 6.96 -22.16 -7.92
N VAL A 206 6.66 -21.68 -6.70
CA VAL A 206 7.54 -21.91 -5.55
C VAL A 206 7.50 -23.37 -5.13
N ILE A 207 6.30 -23.97 -5.01
CA ILE A 207 6.17 -25.37 -4.60
C ILE A 207 6.92 -26.29 -5.57
N GLN A 208 6.77 -26.06 -6.88
CA GLN A 208 7.51 -26.79 -7.93
C GLN A 208 9.03 -26.61 -7.87
N ALA A 209 9.52 -25.52 -7.31
CA ALA A 209 10.96 -25.26 -7.17
C ALA A 209 11.58 -26.02 -5.98
N LEU A 210 10.77 -26.39 -4.98
CA LEU A 210 11.25 -26.93 -3.71
C LEU A 210 11.91 -28.31 -3.73
N PRO A 211 11.55 -29.29 -4.59
CA PRO A 211 12.06 -30.66 -4.45
C PRO A 211 13.59 -30.76 -4.39
N GLU A 212 14.31 -30.07 -5.29
CA GLU A 212 15.77 -30.04 -5.29
C GLU A 212 16.34 -29.18 -4.15
N VAL A 213 15.66 -28.08 -3.81
CA VAL A 213 16.07 -27.20 -2.70
C VAL A 213 16.04 -27.94 -1.38
N VAL A 214 14.96 -28.67 -1.07
CA VAL A 214 14.82 -29.41 0.20
C VAL A 214 15.70 -30.66 0.23
N HIS A 215 15.99 -31.27 -0.93
CA HIS A 215 16.96 -32.36 -1.02
C HIS A 215 18.35 -31.90 -0.58
N LYS A 216 18.77 -30.70 -1.00
CA LYS A 216 20.07 -30.11 -0.63
C LYS A 216 20.07 -29.44 0.75
N PHE A 217 18.93 -28.87 1.15
CA PHE A 217 18.73 -28.14 2.41
C PHE A 217 17.49 -28.68 3.14
N PRO A 218 17.59 -29.84 3.82
CA PRO A 218 16.46 -30.51 4.48
C PRO A 218 15.83 -29.72 5.63
N GLN A 219 16.48 -28.66 6.11
CA GLN A 219 15.96 -27.74 7.11
C GLN A 219 15.01 -26.67 6.52
N VAL A 220 14.87 -26.58 5.18
CA VAL A 220 13.99 -25.60 4.54
C VAL A 220 12.53 -25.92 4.83
N VAL A 221 11.77 -24.89 5.21
CA VAL A 221 10.32 -24.93 5.31
C VAL A 221 9.72 -23.72 4.61
N TYR A 222 8.66 -23.93 3.84
CA TYR A 222 7.92 -22.88 3.16
C TYR A 222 6.57 -22.68 3.81
N LEU A 223 6.35 -21.48 4.35
CA LEU A 223 5.11 -21.08 4.97
C LEU A 223 4.23 -20.32 3.96
N ILE A 224 3.04 -20.86 3.70
CA ILE A 224 1.99 -20.19 2.92
C ILE A 224 0.99 -19.61 3.91
N ILE A 225 1.08 -18.31 4.16
CA ILE A 225 0.40 -17.66 5.28
C ILE A 225 -0.76 -16.79 4.80
N GLY A 226 -1.98 -17.17 5.16
CA GLY A 226 -3.17 -16.35 4.92
C GLY A 226 -4.36 -17.13 4.39
N ALA A 227 -5.53 -16.51 4.53
CA ALA A 227 -6.78 -17.03 4.00
C ALA A 227 -6.94 -16.74 2.50
N THR A 228 -7.84 -17.48 1.85
CA THR A 228 -8.22 -17.20 0.46
C THR A 228 -8.98 -15.89 0.38
N HIS A 229 -8.71 -15.11 -0.66
CA HIS A 229 -9.34 -13.79 -0.82
C HIS A 229 -10.88 -13.91 -0.76
N PRO A 230 -11.61 -13.10 0.04
CA PRO A 230 -13.06 -13.26 0.22
C PRO A 230 -13.84 -13.30 -1.09
N ARG A 231 -13.55 -12.38 -2.02
CA ARG A 231 -14.15 -12.36 -3.37
C ARG A 231 -13.81 -13.60 -4.23
N VAL A 232 -12.62 -14.18 -4.07
CA VAL A 232 -12.24 -15.43 -4.77
C VAL A 232 -12.99 -16.60 -4.15
N LYS A 233 -13.02 -16.68 -2.82
CA LYS A 233 -13.76 -17.71 -2.09
C LYS A 233 -15.24 -17.72 -2.43
N ALA A 234 -15.85 -16.55 -2.58
CA ALA A 234 -17.25 -16.42 -2.97
C ALA A 234 -17.53 -16.93 -4.40
N ARG A 235 -16.55 -16.85 -5.32
CA ARG A 235 -16.72 -17.23 -6.74
C ARG A 235 -16.28 -18.66 -7.04
N GLU A 236 -15.17 -19.09 -6.46
CA GLU A 236 -14.45 -20.32 -6.80
C GLU A 236 -14.20 -21.25 -5.60
N GLY A 237 -14.69 -20.89 -4.41
CA GLY A 237 -14.38 -21.60 -3.17
C GLY A 237 -12.88 -21.59 -2.85
N GLU A 238 -12.38 -22.71 -2.32
CA GLU A 238 -10.96 -22.91 -1.99
C GLU A 238 -10.20 -23.63 -3.12
N SER A 239 -10.73 -23.65 -4.35
CA SER A 239 -10.21 -24.49 -5.45
C SER A 239 -8.70 -24.31 -5.70
N TYR A 240 -8.21 -23.07 -5.69
CA TYR A 240 -6.78 -22.81 -5.86
C TYR A 240 -5.96 -23.32 -4.67
N ARG A 241 -6.39 -23.09 -3.42
CA ARG A 241 -5.69 -23.62 -2.24
C ARG A 241 -5.63 -25.15 -2.27
N ASN A 242 -6.76 -25.79 -2.55
CA ASN A 242 -6.83 -27.24 -2.65
C ASN A 242 -5.88 -27.78 -3.73
N SER A 243 -5.74 -27.07 -4.86
CA SER A 243 -4.76 -27.43 -5.89
C SER A 243 -3.31 -27.30 -5.44
N LEU A 244 -2.99 -26.33 -4.58
CA LEU A 244 -1.66 -26.19 -3.98
C LEU A 244 -1.38 -27.32 -2.98
N GLU A 245 -2.34 -27.66 -2.12
CA GLU A 245 -2.21 -28.77 -1.18
C GLU A 245 -2.05 -30.12 -1.90
N GLN A 246 -2.76 -30.32 -3.00
CA GLN A 246 -2.61 -31.50 -3.85
C GLN A 246 -1.22 -31.55 -4.50
N LEU A 247 -0.74 -30.43 -5.04
CA LEU A 247 0.60 -30.34 -5.62
C LEU A 247 1.71 -30.64 -4.59
N VAL A 248 1.55 -30.21 -3.34
CA VAL A 248 2.48 -30.56 -2.25
C VAL A 248 2.56 -32.06 -2.04
N LYS A 249 1.41 -32.76 -2.03
CA LYS A 249 1.36 -34.23 -1.91
C LYS A 249 1.99 -34.93 -3.11
N GLU A 250 1.68 -34.47 -4.32
CA GLU A 250 2.24 -35.04 -5.55
C GLU A 250 3.76 -34.96 -5.60
N LEU A 251 4.33 -33.92 -5.00
CA LEU A 251 5.78 -33.70 -4.92
C LEU A 251 6.42 -34.22 -3.63
N ASN A 252 5.66 -34.86 -2.74
CA ASN A 252 6.12 -35.36 -1.44
C ASN A 252 6.78 -34.26 -0.56
N LEU A 253 6.14 -33.09 -0.46
CA LEU A 253 6.65 -31.90 0.23
C LEU A 253 5.92 -31.59 1.55
N GLU A 254 5.13 -32.52 2.09
CA GLU A 254 4.27 -32.30 3.27
C GLU A 254 5.07 -31.86 4.51
N GLU A 255 6.29 -32.35 4.69
CA GLU A 255 7.20 -31.99 5.80
C GLU A 255 7.92 -30.64 5.58
N HIS A 256 7.77 -30.05 4.38
CA HIS A 256 8.47 -28.84 3.97
C HIS A 256 7.53 -27.68 3.62
N VAL A 257 6.22 -27.90 3.48
CA VAL A 257 5.25 -26.86 3.15
C VAL A 257 4.14 -26.81 4.19
N ILE A 258 4.03 -25.66 4.88
CA ILE A 258 3.04 -25.46 5.94
C ILE A 258 2.06 -24.37 5.53
N PHE A 259 0.78 -24.69 5.59
CA PHE A 259 -0.31 -23.77 5.30
C PHE A 259 -0.86 -23.16 6.60
N VAL A 260 -0.74 -21.84 6.76
CA VAL A 260 -1.39 -21.10 7.86
C VAL A 260 -2.71 -20.54 7.35
N ASN A 261 -3.75 -21.38 7.36
CA ASN A 261 -5.05 -21.19 6.68
C ASN A 261 -6.01 -20.23 7.41
N ARG A 262 -5.54 -19.06 7.86
CA ARG A 262 -6.39 -18.08 8.56
C ARG A 262 -5.95 -16.65 8.32
N TYR A 263 -6.84 -15.71 8.60
CA TYR A 263 -6.47 -14.31 8.73
C TYR A 263 -5.63 -14.13 10.01
N LEU A 264 -4.54 -13.37 9.92
CA LEU A 264 -3.65 -13.10 11.04
C LEU A 264 -3.85 -11.68 11.53
N SER A 265 -3.77 -11.47 12.85
CA SER A 265 -3.62 -10.13 13.38
C SER A 265 -2.29 -9.51 12.92
N LYS A 266 -2.18 -8.18 12.98
CA LYS A 266 -0.94 -7.47 12.65
C LYS A 266 0.24 -7.96 13.50
N GLU A 267 0.01 -8.23 14.79
CA GLU A 267 1.02 -8.76 15.70
C GLU A 267 1.47 -10.16 15.31
N GLU A 268 0.54 -11.07 15.00
CA GLU A 268 0.87 -12.42 14.54
C GLU A 268 1.65 -12.39 13.23
N LEU A 269 1.23 -11.56 12.28
CA LEU A 269 1.92 -11.39 11.01
C LEU A 269 3.36 -10.92 11.22
N VAL A 270 3.60 -10.00 12.16
CA VAL A 270 4.95 -9.54 12.51
C VAL A 270 5.80 -10.69 13.06
N LYS A 271 5.24 -11.60 13.87
CA LYS A 271 5.98 -12.78 14.38
C LYS A 271 6.47 -13.66 13.22
N TYR A 272 5.59 -13.99 12.28
CA TYR A 272 5.95 -14.77 11.08
C TYR A 272 6.98 -14.05 10.20
N LEU A 273 6.79 -12.75 9.99
CA LEU A 273 7.75 -11.92 9.26
C LEU A 273 9.13 -11.97 9.90
N VAL A 274 9.21 -11.77 11.22
CA VAL A 274 10.47 -11.82 11.95
C VAL A 274 11.13 -13.19 11.82
N ALA A 275 10.38 -14.28 11.94
CA ALA A 275 10.88 -15.65 11.78
C ALA A 275 11.33 -15.99 10.35
N THR A 276 10.81 -15.28 9.33
CA THR A 276 11.16 -15.51 7.92
C THR A 276 12.63 -15.19 7.62
N ASP A 277 13.30 -16.08 6.90
CA ASP A 277 14.64 -15.87 6.34
C ASP A 277 14.57 -15.28 4.93
N ILE A 278 13.75 -15.87 4.06
CA ILE A 278 13.57 -15.45 2.66
C ILE A 278 12.08 -15.24 2.38
N TYR A 279 11.72 -14.07 1.88
CA TYR A 279 10.36 -13.74 1.50
C TYR A 279 10.15 -13.91 -0.01
N LEU A 280 9.08 -14.60 -0.38
CA LEU A 280 8.77 -14.95 -1.77
C LEU A 280 7.54 -14.19 -2.26
N THR A 281 7.64 -13.62 -3.46
CA THR A 281 6.49 -12.98 -4.14
C THR A 281 6.49 -13.32 -5.63
N PRO A 282 6.12 -14.56 -6.00
CA PRO A 282 6.14 -15.04 -7.38
C PRO A 282 4.91 -14.57 -8.19
N TYR A 283 4.49 -13.32 -7.97
CA TYR A 283 3.21 -12.80 -8.47
C TYR A 283 3.19 -12.73 -10.00
N LEU A 284 2.04 -13.00 -10.60
CA LEU A 284 1.91 -13.09 -12.06
C LEU A 284 1.50 -11.75 -12.69
N ASN A 285 0.91 -10.84 -11.92
CA ASN A 285 0.51 -9.53 -12.44
C ASN A 285 1.71 -8.56 -12.48
N SER A 286 2.27 -8.37 -13.66
CA SER A 286 3.41 -7.45 -13.87
C SER A 286 3.07 -5.98 -13.56
N GLN A 287 1.80 -5.58 -13.66
CA GLN A 287 1.36 -4.19 -13.50
C GLN A 287 1.08 -3.79 -12.06
N GLN A 288 1.25 -4.68 -11.08
CA GLN A 288 0.95 -4.36 -9.69
C GLN A 288 1.85 -3.23 -9.17
N ILE A 289 1.24 -2.07 -8.87
CA ILE A 289 1.98 -0.85 -8.53
C ILE A 289 2.38 -0.75 -7.06
N VAL A 290 1.67 -1.46 -6.18
CA VAL A 290 1.94 -1.50 -4.73
C VAL A 290 1.65 -2.89 -4.16
N SER A 291 2.40 -3.29 -3.14
CA SER A 291 2.16 -4.50 -2.35
C SER A 291 2.52 -4.24 -0.89
N GLY A 292 1.50 -4.13 -0.03
CA GLY A 292 1.72 -3.96 1.42
C GLY A 292 2.55 -5.11 2.01
N THR A 293 2.34 -6.34 1.53
CA THR A 293 3.07 -7.52 2.02
C THR A 293 4.57 -7.46 1.69
N LEU A 294 4.90 -7.01 0.48
CA LEU A 294 6.29 -6.79 0.08
C LEU A 294 6.91 -5.60 0.83
N ALA A 295 6.15 -4.52 1.05
CA ALA A 295 6.60 -3.38 1.84
C ALA A 295 6.98 -3.81 3.27
N TYR A 296 6.17 -4.68 3.88
CA TYR A 296 6.43 -5.24 5.20
C TYR A 296 7.69 -6.11 5.20
N ALA A 297 7.82 -7.05 4.26
CA ALA A 297 9.03 -7.87 4.17
C ALA A 297 10.30 -7.02 4.01
N MET A 298 10.27 -6.00 3.15
CA MET A 298 11.38 -5.06 2.97
C MET A 298 11.67 -4.29 4.25
N ARG A 299 10.63 -3.80 4.95
CA ARG A 299 10.76 -3.11 6.23
C ARG A 299 11.46 -3.98 7.27
N PHE A 300 11.15 -5.26 7.33
CA PHE A 300 11.81 -6.23 8.22
C PHE A 300 13.16 -6.72 7.68
N GLY A 301 13.67 -6.12 6.59
CA GLY A 301 14.99 -6.39 6.05
C GLY A 301 15.16 -7.79 5.48
N LYS A 302 14.05 -8.42 5.04
CA LYS A 302 14.07 -9.79 4.54
C LYS A 302 14.76 -9.86 3.19
N VAL A 303 15.50 -10.94 2.96
CA VAL A 303 15.96 -11.29 1.61
C VAL A 303 14.73 -11.64 0.79
N ILE A 304 14.49 -10.90 -0.29
CA ILE A 304 13.29 -11.09 -1.12
C ILE A 304 13.66 -11.72 -2.46
N ILE A 305 12.90 -12.73 -2.86
CA ILE A 305 12.90 -13.28 -4.22
C ILE A 305 11.53 -13.01 -4.83
N SER A 306 11.49 -12.34 -5.98
CA SER A 306 10.26 -11.81 -6.56
C SER A 306 10.26 -11.86 -8.07
N THR A 307 9.10 -12.01 -8.70
CA THR A 307 8.95 -11.71 -10.12
C THR A 307 9.06 -10.19 -10.38
N PRO A 308 9.41 -9.74 -11.59
CA PRO A 308 9.62 -8.32 -11.87
C PRO A 308 8.31 -7.58 -12.14
N TYR A 309 7.34 -7.64 -11.21
CA TYR A 309 6.23 -6.69 -11.25
C TYR A 309 6.69 -5.31 -10.80
N LEU A 310 6.02 -4.24 -11.25
CA LEU A 310 6.49 -2.86 -11.11
C LEU A 310 6.95 -2.51 -9.69
N TYR A 311 6.16 -2.85 -8.67
CA TYR A 311 6.55 -2.54 -7.28
C TYR A 311 7.79 -3.31 -6.81
N ALA A 312 7.94 -4.59 -7.20
CA ALA A 312 9.13 -5.37 -6.86
C ALA A 312 10.39 -4.79 -7.52
N GLN A 313 10.34 -4.44 -8.80
CA GLN A 313 11.50 -3.88 -9.51
C GLN A 313 12.08 -2.67 -8.78
N GLU A 314 11.22 -1.75 -8.33
CA GLU A 314 11.65 -0.58 -7.57
C GLU A 314 12.12 -0.94 -6.17
N LEU A 315 11.34 -1.72 -5.43
CA LEU A 315 11.59 -1.93 -4.01
C LEU A 315 12.84 -2.79 -3.78
N ILE A 316 13.05 -3.82 -4.60
CA ILE A 316 14.17 -4.76 -4.43
C ILE A 316 15.34 -4.53 -5.39
N GLY A 317 15.23 -3.57 -6.33
CA GLY A 317 16.36 -3.16 -7.18
C GLY A 317 17.55 -2.62 -6.38
N LYS A 318 18.72 -2.40 -6.99
CA LYS A 318 19.96 -2.00 -6.29
C LYS A 318 20.37 -3.02 -5.21
N ASP A 319 20.36 -4.31 -5.57
CA ASP A 319 20.80 -5.43 -4.74
C ASP A 319 20.09 -5.54 -3.37
N ARG A 320 18.79 -5.22 -3.33
CA ARG A 320 17.91 -5.38 -2.15
C ARG A 320 17.06 -6.65 -2.19
N GLY A 321 17.17 -7.43 -3.27
CA GLY A 321 16.53 -8.72 -3.46
C GLY A 321 16.91 -9.31 -4.82
N ILE A 322 16.21 -10.35 -5.25
CA ILE A 322 16.49 -11.08 -6.48
C ILE A 322 15.23 -11.15 -7.33
N LEU A 323 15.38 -10.78 -8.60
CA LEU A 323 14.33 -10.90 -9.60
C LEU A 323 14.42 -12.23 -10.33
N VAL A 324 13.29 -12.92 -10.44
CA VAL A 324 13.14 -14.22 -11.13
C VAL A 324 12.11 -14.11 -12.24
N LYS A 325 12.06 -15.07 -13.17
CA LYS A 325 11.13 -14.99 -14.30
C LYS A 325 9.69 -15.28 -13.84
N PHE A 326 8.71 -14.70 -14.53
CA PHE A 326 7.31 -15.02 -14.29
C PHE A 326 7.02 -16.48 -14.66
N ALA A 327 6.19 -17.14 -13.85
CA ALA A 327 5.71 -18.50 -14.12
C ALA A 327 6.85 -19.54 -14.35
N ASP A 328 7.97 -19.38 -13.64
CA ASP A 328 9.19 -20.15 -13.89
C ASP A 328 9.79 -20.64 -12.56
N SER A 329 9.45 -21.87 -12.20
CA SER A 329 9.94 -22.55 -10.99
C SER A 329 11.44 -22.77 -11.00
N GLN A 330 12.04 -22.96 -12.18
CA GLN A 330 13.48 -23.16 -12.34
C GLN A 330 14.27 -21.92 -11.92
N SER A 331 13.84 -20.72 -12.31
CA SER A 331 14.48 -19.46 -11.92
C SER A 331 14.32 -19.16 -10.43
N ILE A 332 13.19 -19.56 -9.82
CA ILE A 332 12.99 -19.49 -8.35
C ILE A 332 13.96 -20.43 -7.65
N LYS A 333 14.07 -21.68 -8.11
CA LYS A 333 15.01 -22.68 -7.58
C LYS A 333 16.44 -22.17 -7.62
N ASP A 334 16.89 -21.68 -8.77
CA ASP A 334 18.26 -21.20 -8.96
C ASP A 334 18.57 -20.01 -8.04
N ALA A 335 17.59 -19.11 -7.85
CA ALA A 335 17.72 -17.99 -6.92
C ALA A 335 17.80 -18.47 -5.46
N LEU A 336 16.96 -19.43 -5.06
CA LEU A 336 16.99 -20.01 -3.71
C LEU A 336 18.34 -20.69 -3.44
N LEU A 337 18.79 -21.58 -4.33
CA LEU A 337 20.07 -22.27 -4.19
C LEU A 337 21.25 -21.28 -4.10
N ARG A 338 21.28 -20.27 -4.98
CA ARG A 338 22.31 -19.22 -4.95
C ARG A 338 22.38 -18.50 -3.61
N VAL A 339 21.23 -18.19 -3.02
CA VAL A 339 21.13 -17.49 -1.73
C VAL A 339 21.52 -18.39 -0.57
N LEU A 340 21.06 -19.64 -0.58
CA LEU A 340 21.30 -20.61 0.49
C LEU A 340 22.76 -21.09 0.52
N GLU A 341 23.40 -21.23 -0.64
CA GLU A 341 24.80 -21.66 -0.77
C GLU A 341 25.80 -20.55 -0.46
N ASN A 342 25.41 -19.28 -0.63
CA ASN A 342 26.31 -18.15 -0.48
C ASN A 342 25.88 -17.23 0.67
N SER A 343 26.31 -17.57 1.89
CA SER A 343 26.00 -16.79 3.09
C SER A 343 26.49 -15.33 3.04
N ALA A 344 27.56 -15.03 2.31
CA ALA A 344 28.04 -13.67 2.14
C ALA A 344 27.10 -12.85 1.25
N TYR A 345 26.62 -13.45 0.15
CA TYR A 345 25.64 -12.85 -0.74
C TYR A 345 24.29 -12.65 -0.03
N PHE A 346 23.82 -13.64 0.74
CA PHE A 346 22.63 -13.50 1.61
C PHE A 346 22.74 -12.27 2.51
N ARG A 347 23.82 -12.18 3.31
CA ARG A 347 24.03 -11.08 4.27
C ARG A 347 24.12 -9.72 3.59
N GLN A 348 24.71 -9.66 2.40
CA GLN A 348 24.80 -8.43 1.63
C GLN A 348 23.43 -7.92 1.19
N ILE A 349 22.58 -8.80 0.65
CA ILE A 349 21.20 -8.45 0.28
C ILE A 349 20.40 -8.04 1.52
N GLU A 350 20.49 -8.82 2.60
CA GLU A 350 19.78 -8.56 3.86
C GLU A 350 20.14 -7.16 4.40
N LYS A 351 21.43 -6.81 4.44
CA LYS A 351 21.90 -5.49 4.88
C LYS A 351 21.36 -4.36 4.00
N ASN A 352 21.34 -4.55 2.68
CA ASN A 352 20.78 -3.56 1.75
C ASN A 352 19.28 -3.38 1.96
N ALA A 353 18.54 -4.49 2.13
CA ALA A 353 17.12 -4.49 2.42
C ALA A 353 16.83 -3.78 3.76
N GLN A 354 17.56 -4.09 4.83
CA GLN A 354 17.44 -3.43 6.14
C GLN A 354 17.64 -1.91 6.05
N LYS A 355 18.70 -1.47 5.34
CA LYS A 355 19.01 -0.04 5.17
C LYS A 355 17.88 0.71 4.48
N PHE A 356 17.30 0.13 3.43
CA PHE A 356 16.17 0.75 2.73
C PHE A 356 14.86 0.63 3.51
N GLY A 357 14.59 -0.54 4.06
CA GLY A 357 13.40 -0.84 4.86
C GLY A 357 13.20 0.10 6.05
N ALA A 358 14.28 0.65 6.62
CA ALA A 358 14.19 1.66 7.68
C ALA A 358 13.38 2.90 7.28
N LYS A 359 13.34 3.25 5.99
CA LYS A 359 12.54 4.37 5.44
C LYS A 359 11.07 4.06 5.31
N LEU A 360 10.70 2.78 5.30
CA LEU A 360 9.32 2.32 5.15
C LEU A 360 8.57 2.25 6.48
N LYS A 361 9.15 2.71 7.59
CA LYS A 361 8.42 2.75 8.87
C LYS A 361 7.23 3.69 8.74
N TRP A 362 6.09 3.30 9.28
CA TRP A 362 4.94 4.18 9.39
C TRP A 362 5.31 5.54 9.99
N THR A 363 6.15 5.60 11.02
CA THR A 363 6.62 6.88 11.59
C THR A 363 7.39 7.78 10.62
N GLU A 364 8.11 7.22 9.64
CA GLU A 364 8.78 8.03 8.61
C GLU A 364 7.78 8.45 7.54
N VAL A 365 6.94 7.52 7.08
CA VAL A 365 5.88 7.80 6.08
C VAL A 365 4.90 8.85 6.60
N GLY A 366 4.49 8.79 7.87
CA GLY A 366 3.63 9.78 8.51
C GLY A 366 4.27 11.16 8.57
N ARG A 367 5.60 11.25 8.76
CA ARG A 367 6.34 12.52 8.67
C ARG A 367 6.41 13.05 7.24
N ASP A 368 6.50 12.17 6.24
CA ASP A 368 6.49 12.57 4.83
C ASP A 368 5.13 13.17 4.45
N TYR A 369 4.03 12.54 4.85
CA TYR A 369 2.69 13.09 4.68
C TYR A 369 2.49 14.40 5.48
N ALA A 370 2.95 14.47 6.73
CA ALA A 370 2.89 15.68 7.54
C ALA A 370 3.54 16.88 6.85
N ARG A 371 4.76 16.70 6.31
CA ARG A 371 5.46 17.74 5.54
C ARG A 371 4.68 18.15 4.29
N LEU A 372 4.06 17.17 3.61
CA LEU A 372 3.26 17.44 2.43
C LEU A 372 1.98 18.23 2.77
N PHE A 373 1.32 17.93 3.89
CA PHE A 373 0.17 18.70 4.38
C PHE A 373 0.58 20.15 4.71
N GLU A 374 1.68 20.35 5.44
CA GLU A 374 2.22 21.68 5.73
C GLU A 374 2.52 22.48 4.46
N GLU A 375 3.13 21.85 3.44
CA GLU A 375 3.42 22.48 2.16
C GLU A 375 2.13 23.03 1.50
N ILE A 376 1.10 22.19 1.33
CA ILE A 376 -0.11 22.58 0.59
C ILE A 376 -0.98 23.58 1.37
N ILE A 377 -1.01 23.50 2.69
CA ILE A 377 -1.79 24.42 3.54
C ILE A 377 -1.14 25.81 3.51
N ASN A 378 0.20 25.87 3.58
CA ASN A 378 0.93 27.14 3.54
C ASN A 378 0.88 27.81 2.16
N GLN A 379 1.04 27.05 1.07
CA GLN A 379 0.91 27.58 -0.30
C GLN A 379 -0.45 28.24 -0.54
N LYS A 380 -1.52 27.63 -0.03
CA LYS A 380 -2.86 28.17 -0.17
C LYS A 380 -3.07 29.44 0.66
N THR A 381 -2.52 29.48 1.88
CA THR A 381 -2.57 30.66 2.75
C THR A 381 -1.92 31.87 2.07
N VAL A 382 -0.77 31.67 1.42
CA VAL A 382 -0.06 32.72 0.66
C VAL A 382 -0.88 33.14 -0.57
N SER A 383 -1.43 32.20 -1.34
CA SER A 383 -2.24 32.54 -2.52
C SER A 383 -3.57 33.24 -2.22
N PHE A 384 -4.08 33.12 -0.98
CA PHE A 384 -5.29 33.79 -0.51
C PHE A 384 -4.97 35.18 0.07
N SER A 385 -3.82 35.34 0.74
CA SER A 385 -3.39 36.66 1.24
C SER A 385 -2.99 37.61 0.12
N GLU A 386 -2.35 37.11 -0.95
CA GLU A 386 -2.02 37.91 -2.14
C GLU A 386 -3.27 38.36 -2.93
N ARG A 387 -4.37 37.60 -2.87
CA ARG A 387 -5.65 37.95 -3.51
C ARG A 387 -6.48 38.98 -2.74
N ASN A 388 -6.15 39.25 -1.48
CA ASN A 388 -6.91 40.14 -0.59
C ASN A 388 -6.12 41.38 -0.14
N GLN A 389 -4.98 41.69 -0.76
CA GLN A 389 -4.35 42.99 -0.56
C GLN A 389 -5.11 44.05 -1.38
N PRO A 390 -5.60 45.15 -0.77
CA PRO A 390 -6.13 46.27 -1.53
C PRO A 390 -5.01 46.83 -2.39
N ASP A 391 -5.27 46.94 -3.70
CA ASP A 391 -4.37 47.60 -4.63
C ASP A 391 -4.31 49.11 -4.29
N PHE A 392 -3.28 49.52 -3.56
CA PHE A 392 -2.98 50.94 -3.29
C PHE A 392 -2.07 51.53 -4.37
N SER A 393 -2.27 51.18 -5.64
CA SER A 393 -1.65 51.88 -6.78
C SER A 393 -2.57 52.95 -7.40
N SER A 394 -3.12 53.85 -6.58
CA SER A 394 -3.60 55.14 -7.09
C SER A 394 -2.44 56.13 -7.17
N LYS A 395 -1.81 56.25 -8.34
CA LYS A 395 -0.97 57.41 -8.67
C LYS A 395 -1.62 58.26 -9.75
N SER A 396 -1.66 59.55 -9.40
CA SER A 396 -1.69 60.77 -10.22
C SER A 396 -2.98 61.10 -10.96
N LEU A 397 -3.78 61.95 -10.31
CA LEU A 397 -4.55 63.00 -10.96
C LEU A 397 -3.59 63.98 -11.67
N LEU A 398 -3.81 64.06 -12.98
CA LEU A 398 -3.69 65.18 -13.92
C LEU A 398 -3.23 66.53 -13.35
N VAL A 399 -2.19 67.09 -13.99
CA VAL A 399 -1.93 68.54 -14.09
C VAL A 399 -1.74 68.86 -15.58
N GLU A 400 -2.75 69.53 -16.15
CA GLU A 400 -2.74 70.46 -17.30
C GLU A 400 -3.67 71.59 -16.78
N ASP A 401 -3.36 72.89 -16.77
CA ASP A 401 -2.44 73.76 -17.50
C ASP A 401 -1.62 74.69 -16.57
#